data_AF-A0A9X2JJK1-F1
#
_entry.id   AF-A0A9X2JJK1-F1
#
_cell.length_a   1.000
_cell.length_b   1.000
_cell.length_c   1.000
_cell.angle_alpha   90.00
_cell.angle_beta   90.00
_cell.angle_gamma   90.00
#
_symmetry.space_group_name_H-M   'P 1'
#
loop_
_entity.id
_entity.type
_entity.pdbx_description
1 polymer ?
#
loop_
_entity_poly.entity_id
_entity_poly.type
_entity_poly.pdbx_seq_one_letter_code
_entity_poly.pdbx_strand_id
1 'polypeptide(L)'
;MKKFDADQRGLERMNTDFYEGNAMSKDLIHSELTEKIISAFYEVYNTLGHGFLEKVYENAMVTALRKRGLTVQQQRPIEVRFDGQVVGEYFADLYINELIIIEIKISEAIGDAHKSQLLNYLAATGTELGILFNFGPQPSFTRKVMTRFESMAAESFNPRTSA
;
A
#
# COMPACT_ATOMS: atom_id res chain seq x y z
N MET A 1 -22.31 -46.39 -18.51
CA MET A 1 -20.93 -46.40 -19.07
C MET A 1 -20.28 -45.06 -18.72
N LYS A 2 -19.25 -45.08 -17.84
CA LYS A 2 -18.20 -44.07 -17.53
C LYS A 2 -18.60 -42.58 -17.43
N LYS A 3 -18.63 -42.01 -16.22
CA LYS A 3 -17.62 -41.12 -15.55
C LYS A 3 -17.42 -39.75 -16.22
N PHE A 4 -17.63 -38.64 -15.49
CA PHE A 4 -16.57 -37.83 -14.88
C PHE A 4 -17.16 -36.61 -14.15
N ASP A 5 -16.84 -36.48 -12.86
CA ASP A 5 -16.99 -35.28 -12.03
C ASP A 5 -16.07 -34.16 -12.52
N ALA A 6 -16.55 -32.92 -12.46
CA ALA A 6 -15.72 -31.72 -12.37
C ALA A 6 -16.47 -30.66 -11.53
N ASP A 7 -16.18 -30.74 -10.23
CA ASP A 7 -16.21 -29.71 -9.18
C ASP A 7 -16.54 -28.26 -9.63
N GLN A 8 -17.69 -27.75 -9.18
CA GLN A 8 -18.12 -26.35 -9.31
C GLN A 8 -17.40 -25.45 -8.29
N ARG A 9 -16.08 -25.31 -8.39
CA ARG A 9 -15.32 -24.28 -7.66
C ARG A 9 -14.63 -23.36 -8.65
N GLY A 10 -15.20 -22.19 -8.85
CA GLY A 10 -14.56 -21.14 -9.65
C GLY A 10 -15.46 -19.93 -9.85
N LEU A 11 -15.04 -18.82 -9.24
CA LEU A 11 -15.38 -17.44 -9.60
C LEU A 11 -16.67 -16.87 -9.00
N GLU A 12 -16.77 -16.89 -7.67
CA GLU A 12 -17.50 -15.81 -6.99
C GLU A 12 -16.67 -14.52 -7.05
N ARG A 13 -17.38 -13.49 -7.49
CA ARG A 13 -16.90 -12.18 -7.91
C ARG A 13 -16.44 -11.40 -6.67
N MET A 14 -15.15 -11.08 -6.59
CA MET A 14 -14.70 -10.04 -5.66
C MET A 14 -15.04 -8.68 -6.27
N ASN A 15 -15.98 -7.98 -5.62
CA ASN A 15 -16.16 -6.54 -5.79
C ASN A 15 -14.87 -5.85 -5.35
N THR A 16 -14.00 -5.56 -6.31
CA THR A 16 -13.00 -4.51 -6.15
C THR A 16 -13.71 -3.19 -6.41
N ASP A 17 -14.09 -2.49 -5.35
CA ASP A 17 -14.55 -1.11 -5.46
C ASP A 17 -13.38 -0.24 -5.97
N PHE A 18 -13.40 0.00 -7.28
CA PHE A 18 -12.57 1.01 -7.93
C PHE A 18 -13.16 2.38 -7.60
N TYR A 19 -12.58 3.07 -6.62
CA TYR A 19 -12.88 4.48 -6.39
C TYR A 19 -12.04 5.35 -7.34
N GLU A 20 -12.64 5.69 -8.49
CA GLU A 20 -12.29 6.88 -9.27
C GLU A 20 -13.24 8.01 -8.85
N GLY A 21 -12.75 9.06 -8.17
CA GLY A 21 -13.61 10.23 -7.91
C GLY A 21 -13.17 11.18 -6.78
N ASN A 22 -13.09 12.45 -7.17
CA ASN A 22 -12.58 13.66 -6.51
C ASN A 22 -13.28 14.15 -5.20
N ALA A 23 -13.79 13.28 -4.33
CA ALA A 23 -14.31 13.71 -3.01
C ALA A 23 -13.96 12.70 -1.91
N MET A 24 -13.19 13.13 -0.91
CA MET A 24 -12.81 12.31 0.24
C MET A 24 -14.01 12.16 1.19
N SER A 25 -14.56 10.95 1.28
CA SER A 25 -15.54 10.61 2.34
C SER A 25 -14.86 10.63 3.71
N LYS A 26 -15.52 11.19 4.73
CA LYS A 26 -15.01 11.20 6.12
C LYS A 26 -14.87 9.81 6.73
N ASP A 27 -15.55 8.80 6.17
CA ASP A 27 -15.55 7.42 6.66
C ASP A 27 -14.35 6.59 6.16
N LEU A 28 -13.40 7.21 5.47
CA LEU A 28 -12.20 6.53 4.98
C LEU A 28 -11.20 6.33 6.12
N ILE A 29 -10.59 5.13 6.16
CA ILE A 29 -9.46 4.84 7.05
C ILE A 29 -8.37 5.92 6.92
N HIS A 30 -7.98 6.48 8.07
CA HIS A 30 -7.02 7.58 8.19
C HIS A 30 -7.32 8.80 7.29
N SER A 31 -8.59 9.20 7.15
CA SER A 31 -9.04 10.31 6.28
C SER A 31 -8.25 11.60 6.51
N GLU A 32 -8.22 12.14 7.73
CA GLU A 32 -7.51 13.40 8.05
C GLU A 32 -6.01 13.32 7.77
N LEU A 33 -5.38 12.18 8.07
CA LEU A 33 -3.96 11.98 7.78
C LEU A 33 -3.71 11.89 6.27
N THR A 34 -4.59 11.20 5.55
CA THR A 34 -4.54 11.07 4.09
C THR A 34 -4.67 12.44 3.42
N GLU A 35 -5.57 13.30 3.89
CA GLU A 35 -5.72 14.68 3.36
C GLU A 35 -4.44 15.49 3.52
N LYS A 36 -3.77 15.41 4.67
CA LYS A 36 -2.47 16.07 4.89
C LYS A 36 -1.40 15.56 3.93
N ILE A 37 -1.38 14.24 3.68
CA ILE A 37 -0.41 13.62 2.76
C ILE A 37 -0.69 14.04 1.32
N ILE A 38 -1.95 14.01 0.87
CA ILE A 38 -2.34 14.43 -0.49
C ILE A 38 -2.05 15.91 -0.71
N SER A 39 -2.29 16.76 0.30
CA SER A 39 -1.91 18.18 0.24
C SER A 39 -0.40 18.35 0.03
N ALA A 40 0.44 17.56 0.72
CA ALA A 40 1.88 17.58 0.52
C ALA A 40 2.29 17.11 -0.88
N PHE A 41 1.64 16.06 -1.41
CA PHE A 41 1.85 15.58 -2.77
C PHE A 41 1.63 16.67 -3.82
N TYR A 42 0.50 17.38 -3.75
CA TYR A 42 0.21 18.47 -4.68
C TYR A 42 1.08 19.70 -4.46
N GLU A 43 1.47 20.03 -3.22
CA GLU A 43 2.47 21.10 -2.97
C GLU A 43 3.78 20.80 -3.69
N VAL A 44 4.30 19.57 -3.53
CA VAL A 44 5.56 19.15 -4.15
C VAL A 44 5.43 19.16 -5.67
N TYR A 45 4.36 18.58 -6.23
CA TYR A 45 4.14 18.54 -7.68
C TYR A 45 4.02 19.95 -8.27
N ASN A 46 3.25 20.84 -7.65
CA ASN A 46 3.07 22.21 -8.14
C ASN A 46 4.34 23.07 -8.03
N THR A 47 5.24 22.71 -7.11
CA THR A 47 6.51 23.44 -6.92
C THR A 47 7.58 22.95 -7.88
N LEU A 48 7.72 21.63 -8.06
CA LEU A 48 8.81 21.03 -8.83
C LEU A 48 8.42 20.70 -10.28
N GLY A 49 7.13 20.53 -10.57
CA GLY A 49 6.67 19.93 -11.82
C GLY A 49 7.06 18.45 -11.95
N HIS A 50 6.93 17.92 -13.17
CA HIS A 50 7.37 16.55 -13.51
C HIS A 50 8.77 16.57 -14.16
N GLY A 51 9.46 15.42 -14.20
CA GLY A 51 10.71 15.22 -14.97
C GLY A 51 11.98 15.03 -14.13
N PHE A 52 11.89 15.10 -12.80
CA PHE A 52 13.00 14.70 -11.92
C PHE A 52 13.03 13.18 -11.70
N LEU A 53 14.03 12.67 -10.96
CA LEU A 53 14.08 11.26 -10.53
C LEU A 53 13.17 11.03 -9.31
N GLU A 54 12.70 9.79 -9.10
CA GLU A 54 11.84 9.41 -7.96
C GLU A 54 12.40 9.88 -6.62
N LYS A 55 13.73 9.72 -6.43
CA LYS A 55 14.42 10.13 -5.21
C LYS A 55 14.28 11.62 -4.88
N VAL A 56 14.14 12.48 -5.89
CA VAL A 56 13.94 13.93 -5.69
C VAL A 56 12.56 14.17 -5.08
N TYR A 57 11.52 13.54 -5.63
CA TYR A 57 10.16 13.65 -5.09
C TYR A 57 10.04 13.03 -3.71
N GLU A 58 10.71 11.90 -3.46
CA GLU A 58 10.79 11.28 -2.14
C GLU A 58 11.35 12.24 -1.09
N ASN A 59 12.51 12.84 -1.36
CA ASN A 59 13.14 13.82 -0.46
C ASN A 59 12.26 15.08 -0.24
N ALA A 60 11.59 15.54 -1.30
CA ALA A 60 10.68 16.69 -1.23
C ALA A 60 9.44 16.37 -0.39
N MET A 61 8.87 15.17 -0.56
CA MET A 61 7.75 14.68 0.24
C MET A 61 8.13 14.56 1.71
N VAL A 62 9.30 14.01 2.05
CA VAL A 62 9.79 13.98 3.44
C VAL A 62 9.77 15.37 4.06
N THR A 63 10.29 16.36 3.34
CA THR A 63 10.33 17.75 3.80
C THR A 63 8.92 18.32 4.00
N ALA A 64 8.04 18.16 3.00
CA ALA A 64 6.68 18.69 3.03
C ALA A 64 5.81 18.05 4.13
N LEU A 65 5.99 16.75 4.36
CA LEU A 65 5.26 15.98 5.37
C LEU A 65 5.76 16.29 6.79
N ARG A 66 7.08 16.38 7.02
CA ARG A 66 7.63 16.74 8.33
C ARG A 66 7.26 18.16 8.74
N LYS A 67 7.21 19.11 7.79
CA LYS A 67 6.69 20.47 8.04
C LYS A 67 5.24 20.49 8.55
N ARG A 68 4.45 19.46 8.23
CA ARG A 68 3.07 19.26 8.70
C ARG A 68 2.98 18.50 10.03
N GLY A 69 4.11 18.27 10.69
CA GLY A 69 4.17 17.57 11.98
C GLY A 69 4.02 16.05 11.86
N LEU A 70 4.21 15.47 10.68
CA LEU A 70 4.12 14.02 10.48
C LEU A 70 5.47 13.34 10.75
N THR A 71 5.43 12.17 11.37
CA THR A 71 6.59 11.29 11.51
C THR A 71 6.77 10.55 10.19
N VAL A 72 7.97 10.66 9.61
CA VAL A 72 8.29 10.08 8.31
C VAL A 72 9.54 9.23 8.44
N GLN A 73 9.37 7.91 8.31
CA GLN A 73 10.47 6.97 8.10
C GLN A 73 10.67 6.85 6.59
N GLN A 74 11.87 7.17 6.11
CA GLN A 74 12.21 7.16 4.68
C GLN A 74 13.02 5.89 4.38
N GLN A 75 12.75 5.23 3.24
CA GLN A 75 13.39 3.96 2.87
C GLN A 75 13.30 2.94 4.00
N ARG A 76 12.09 2.70 4.50
CA ARG A 76 11.87 1.76 5.61
C ARG A 76 12.07 0.33 5.09
N PRO A 77 12.98 -0.47 5.69
CA PRO A 77 13.12 -1.88 5.33
C PRO A 77 11.87 -2.67 5.72
N ILE A 78 11.42 -3.52 4.82
CA ILE A 78 10.31 -4.47 4.96
C ILE A 78 10.90 -5.85 4.69
N GLU A 79 10.93 -6.69 5.71
CA GLU A 79 11.39 -8.07 5.56
C GLU A 79 10.38 -8.88 4.75
N VAL A 80 10.88 -9.56 3.71
CA VAL A 80 10.12 -10.56 2.97
C VAL A 80 10.47 -11.92 3.54
N ARG A 81 9.44 -12.65 3.98
CA ARG A 81 9.61 -13.97 4.61
C ARG A 81 9.04 -15.08 3.75
N PHE A 82 9.79 -16.17 3.63
CA PHE A 82 9.36 -17.43 3.05
C PHE A 82 9.68 -18.55 4.03
N ASP A 83 8.66 -19.34 4.39
CA ASP A 83 8.78 -20.42 5.39
C ASP A 83 9.41 -19.95 6.73
N GLY A 84 8.95 -18.81 7.22
CA GLY A 84 9.45 -18.18 8.46
C GLY A 84 10.84 -17.54 8.36
N GLN A 85 11.59 -17.78 7.28
CA GLN A 85 12.93 -17.24 7.07
C GLN A 85 12.89 -15.94 6.25
N VAL A 86 13.76 -14.98 6.58
CA VAL A 86 13.93 -13.76 5.78
C VAL A 86 14.67 -14.13 4.49
N VAL A 87 14.04 -13.85 3.35
CA VAL A 87 14.58 -14.14 2.02
C VAL A 87 14.94 -12.89 1.22
N GLY A 88 14.67 -11.71 1.79
CA GLY A 88 15.04 -10.44 1.21
C GLY A 88 14.46 -9.28 1.99
N GLU A 89 14.90 -8.08 1.60
CA GLU A 89 14.39 -6.83 2.10
C GLU A 89 13.84 -6.01 0.93
N TYR A 90 12.69 -5.41 1.15
CA TYR A 90 12.20 -4.32 0.34
C TYR A 90 12.34 -3.00 1.10
N PHE A 91 12.40 -1.87 0.40
CA PHE A 91 12.45 -0.55 1.01
C PHE A 91 11.24 0.26 0.58
N ALA A 92 10.28 0.46 1.48
CA ALA A 92 9.18 1.37 1.23
C ALA A 92 9.69 2.81 1.19
N ASP A 93 9.25 3.58 0.19
CA ASP A 93 9.75 4.95 0.01
C ASP A 93 9.52 5.78 1.27
N LEU A 94 8.28 5.77 1.79
CA LEU A 94 7.95 6.43 3.05
C LEU A 94 6.97 5.59 3.88
N TYR A 95 7.16 5.61 5.20
CA TYR A 95 6.21 5.10 6.18
C TYR A 95 5.82 6.21 7.16
N ILE A 96 4.54 6.58 7.11
CA ILE A 96 4.00 7.77 7.78
C ILE A 96 3.28 7.38 9.06
N ASN A 97 3.73 7.94 10.19
CA ASN A 97 3.18 7.71 11.53
C ASN A 97 3.01 6.22 11.89
N GLU A 98 3.77 5.34 11.25
CA GLU A 98 3.62 3.89 11.36
C GLU A 98 2.25 3.33 10.93
N LEU A 99 1.50 4.08 10.13
CA LEU A 99 0.12 3.76 9.73
C LEU A 99 -0.08 3.67 8.21
N ILE A 100 0.71 4.42 7.42
CA ILE A 100 0.51 4.51 5.97
C ILE A 100 1.82 4.30 5.23
N ILE A 101 1.85 3.35 4.30
CA ILE A 101 2.95 3.18 3.34
C ILE A 101 2.70 4.07 2.13
N ILE A 102 3.73 4.78 1.69
CA ILE A 102 3.71 5.56 0.45
C ILE A 102 4.77 5.01 -0.49
N GLU A 103 4.39 4.87 -1.75
CA GLU A 103 5.25 4.52 -2.87
C GLU A 103 5.17 5.64 -3.92
N ILE A 104 6.32 6.04 -4.44
CA ILE A 104 6.48 7.11 -5.42
C ILE A 104 6.80 6.46 -6.77
N LYS A 105 6.16 6.97 -7.81
CA LYS A 105 6.34 6.53 -9.19
C LYS A 105 6.44 7.73 -10.12
N ILE A 106 7.15 7.54 -11.23
CA ILE A 106 7.17 8.47 -12.36
C ILE A 106 6.83 7.71 -13.63
N SER A 107 5.60 7.88 -14.09
CA SER A 107 5.06 7.15 -15.22
C SER A 107 3.91 7.92 -15.88
N GLU A 108 3.55 7.56 -17.10
CA GLU A 108 2.34 8.10 -17.75
C GLU A 108 1.08 7.82 -16.91
N ALA A 109 1.00 6.63 -16.28
CA ALA A 109 -0.10 6.24 -15.41
C ALA A 109 0.30 5.15 -14.39
N ILE A 110 -0.45 5.06 -13.29
CA ILE A 110 -0.29 4.00 -12.29
C ILE A 110 -0.79 2.66 -12.84
N GLY A 111 0.14 1.79 -13.24
CA GLY A 111 -0.15 0.43 -13.69
C GLY A 111 -0.47 -0.57 -12.57
N ASP A 112 -1.00 -1.73 -12.95
CA ASP A 112 -1.41 -2.77 -11.99
C ASP A 112 -0.23 -3.41 -11.26
N ALA A 113 0.94 -3.52 -11.90
CA ALA A 113 2.16 -4.00 -11.25
C ALA A 113 2.53 -3.15 -10.02
N HIS A 114 2.38 -1.81 -10.10
CA HIS A 114 2.61 -0.92 -8.97
C HIS A 114 1.62 -1.18 -7.82
N LYS A 115 0.35 -1.43 -8.17
CA LYS A 115 -0.71 -1.72 -7.19
C LYS A 115 -0.44 -3.07 -6.49
N SER A 116 -0.09 -4.10 -7.25
CA SER A 116 0.28 -5.42 -6.72
C SER A 116 1.50 -5.35 -5.80
N GLN A 117 2.50 -4.57 -6.20
CA GLN A 117 3.69 -4.32 -5.39
C GLN A 117 3.31 -3.71 -4.02
N LEU A 118 2.51 -2.64 -4.02
CA LEU A 118 2.05 -2.00 -2.78
C LEU A 118 1.25 -2.96 -1.89
N LEU A 119 0.35 -3.78 -2.47
CA LEU A 119 -0.43 -4.77 -1.72
C LEU A 119 0.45 -5.80 -1.01
N ASN A 120 1.55 -6.23 -1.64
CA ASN A 120 2.50 -7.14 -1.01
C ASN A 120 3.17 -6.51 0.23
N TYR A 121 3.42 -5.20 0.21
CA TYR A 121 3.97 -4.50 1.38
C TYR A 121 2.98 -4.39 2.51
N LEU A 122 1.73 -4.04 2.21
CA LEU A 122 0.65 -4.04 3.20
C LEU A 122 0.52 -5.43 3.85
N ALA A 123 0.59 -6.50 3.07
CA ALA A 123 0.57 -7.87 3.56
C ALA A 123 1.78 -8.20 4.46
N ALA A 124 2.99 -7.85 4.04
CA ALA A 124 4.22 -8.15 4.77
C ALA A 124 4.36 -7.36 6.08
N THR A 125 3.89 -6.11 6.12
CA THR A 125 3.98 -5.27 7.32
C THR A 125 2.75 -5.34 8.23
N GLY A 126 1.63 -5.87 7.72
CA GLY A 126 0.34 -5.78 8.40
C GLY A 126 -0.25 -4.37 8.41
N THR A 127 0.27 -3.46 7.59
CA THR A 127 -0.25 -2.09 7.44
C THR A 127 -1.54 -2.12 6.62
N GLU A 128 -2.56 -1.38 7.05
CA GLU A 128 -3.88 -1.42 6.42
C GLU A 128 -4.01 -0.49 5.20
N LEU A 129 -3.27 0.63 5.16
CA LEU A 129 -3.38 1.63 4.10
C LEU A 129 -2.05 1.89 3.40
N GLY A 130 -2.10 1.84 2.07
CA GLY A 130 -1.02 2.25 1.18
C GLY A 130 -1.49 3.30 0.16
N ILE A 131 -0.57 4.17 -0.26
CA ILE A 131 -0.83 5.19 -1.28
C ILE A 131 0.29 5.15 -2.32
N LEU A 132 -0.07 5.05 -3.60
CA LEU A 132 0.87 5.32 -4.70
C LEU A 132 0.68 6.74 -5.19
N PHE A 133 1.78 7.49 -5.25
CA PHE A 133 1.83 8.79 -5.91
C PHE A 133 2.56 8.66 -7.24
N ASN A 134 1.95 9.21 -8.29
CA ASN A 134 2.57 9.34 -9.61
C ASN A 134 2.91 10.81 -9.88
N PHE A 135 4.20 11.11 -9.99
CA PHE A 135 4.74 12.42 -10.37
C PHE A 135 5.06 12.51 -11.88
N GLY A 136 4.36 11.71 -12.70
CA GLY A 136 4.44 11.79 -14.15
C GLY A 136 3.78 13.06 -14.73
N PRO A 137 3.64 13.15 -16.06
CA PRO A 137 3.09 14.34 -16.72
C PRO A 137 1.71 14.78 -16.20
N GLN A 138 0.91 13.82 -15.74
CA GLN A 138 -0.34 14.06 -15.02
C GLN A 138 -0.23 13.54 -13.57
N PRO A 139 -0.33 14.42 -12.56
CA PRO A 139 -0.24 14.00 -11.18
C PRO A 139 -1.47 13.16 -10.83
N SER A 140 -1.23 11.94 -10.35
CA SER A 140 -2.29 11.01 -9.98
C SER A 140 -1.89 10.23 -8.75
N PHE A 141 -2.88 9.71 -8.03
CA PHE A 141 -2.63 8.85 -6.89
C PHE A 141 -3.69 7.75 -6.80
N THR A 142 -3.35 6.63 -6.17
CA THR A 142 -4.33 5.60 -5.81
C THR A 142 -4.14 5.18 -4.37
N ARG A 143 -5.26 4.93 -3.68
CA ARG A 143 -5.28 4.40 -2.32
C ARG A 143 -5.59 2.91 -2.37
N LYS A 144 -4.86 2.11 -1.59
CA LYS A 144 -5.12 0.68 -1.41
C LYS A 144 -5.31 0.39 0.06
N VAL A 145 -6.48 -0.15 0.38
CA VAL A 145 -6.82 -0.61 1.73
C VAL A 145 -6.76 -2.13 1.72
N MET A 146 -5.96 -2.69 2.61
CA MET A 146 -5.94 -4.12 2.88
C MET A 146 -6.81 -4.39 4.10
N THR A 147 -8.05 -4.80 3.86
CA THR A 147 -8.92 -5.31 4.91
C THR A 147 -8.42 -6.71 5.27
N ARG A 148 -7.94 -6.89 6.50
CA ARG A 148 -7.71 -8.25 7.00
C ARG A 148 -9.06 -8.93 7.12
N PHE A 149 -9.28 -10.02 6.39
CA PHE A 149 -10.20 -11.03 6.89
C PHE A 149 -9.55 -11.58 8.14
N GLU A 150 -10.22 -11.48 9.29
CA GLU A 150 -9.79 -12.18 10.49
C GLU A 150 -9.55 -13.64 10.09
N SER A 151 -8.30 -14.09 10.16
CA SER A 151 -8.03 -15.51 10.17
C SER A 151 -8.63 -16.03 11.47
N MET A 152 -9.84 -16.59 11.38
CA MET A 152 -10.36 -17.50 12.37
C MET A 152 -9.28 -18.56 12.63
N ALA A 153 -9.00 -18.80 13.92
CA ALA A 153 -8.05 -19.77 14.49
C ALA A 153 -6.55 -19.39 14.50
N ALA A 154 -6.20 -18.41 15.32
CA ALA A 154 -4.92 -18.42 16.06
C ALA A 154 -5.04 -19.16 17.42
N GLU A 155 -6.07 -19.99 17.60
CA GLU A 155 -6.20 -20.92 18.71
C GLU A 155 -6.50 -22.33 18.17
N SER A 156 -5.74 -23.32 18.66
CA SER A 156 -5.83 -24.78 18.44
C SER A 156 -4.98 -25.43 17.33
N PHE A 157 -3.65 -25.39 17.48
CA PHE A 157 -2.86 -26.61 17.28
C PHE A 157 -1.65 -26.65 18.23
N ASN A 158 -1.84 -27.26 19.40
CA ASN A 158 -0.75 -27.66 20.28
C ASN A 158 -0.65 -29.21 20.27
N PRO A 159 0.24 -29.82 19.47
CA PRO A 159 0.27 -31.27 19.32
C PRO A 159 1.13 -32.01 20.36
N ARG A 160 1.56 -31.39 21.47
CA ARG A 160 2.39 -32.08 22.47
C ARG A 160 2.09 -31.68 23.91
N THR A 161 1.24 -32.45 24.57
CA THR A 161 1.47 -33.08 25.88
C THR A 161 0.27 -33.96 26.24
N SER A 162 0.30 -35.23 25.83
CA SER A 162 -0.43 -36.32 26.48
C SER A 162 0.32 -37.64 26.22
N ALA A 163 1.32 -37.89 27.05
CA ALA A 163 1.87 -39.20 27.42
C ALA A 163 2.99 -38.98 28.44
#